data_AF-A0A2E0R978-F1
#
_entry.id   AF-A0A2E0R978-F1
#
_cell.length_a   1.000
_cell.length_b   1.000
_cell.length_c   1.000
_cell.angle_alpha   90.00
_cell.angle_beta   90.00
_cell.angle_gamma   90.00
#
_symmetry.space_group_name_H-M   'P 1'
#
loop_
_entity.id
_entity.type
_entity.pdbx_description
1 polymer ?
#
loop_
_entity_poly.entity_id
_entity_poly.type
_entity_poly.pdbx_seq_one_letter_code
_entity_poly.pdbx_strand_id
1 'polypeptide(L)'
;MEITDEISGYGDLHPIYWREYPGEWLRFHADNPEVYEHLHRMAIDLLELGRRKWGIKSLIEVVRWQIAMNTTDPVFKINNNHAPYYARYLMDMEPRLRDFFNIRKVKQ
;
A
#
# COMPACT_ATOMS: atom_id res chain seq x y z
N MET A 1 20.39 29.67 21.26
CA MET A 1 19.17 30.33 20.78
C MET A 1 18.15 29.23 20.65
N GLU A 2 17.33 29.11 21.70
CA GLU A 2 16.27 28.13 21.81
C GLU A 2 15.19 28.40 20.76
N ILE A 3 14.65 27.34 20.18
CA ILE A 3 13.24 27.31 19.79
C ILE A 3 12.66 26.13 20.56
N THR A 4 11.96 26.44 21.65
CA THR A 4 11.14 25.51 22.41
C THR A 4 9.79 25.34 21.73
N ASP A 5 9.40 24.07 21.60
CA ASP A 5 8.09 23.53 21.97
C ASP A 5 6.83 24.15 21.34
N GLU A 6 6.30 23.49 20.30
CA GLU A 6 4.85 23.33 20.14
C GLU A 6 4.55 22.32 19.02
N ILE A 7 4.50 21.02 19.36
CA ILE A 7 3.55 20.10 18.72
C ILE A 7 2.99 19.17 19.80
N SER A 8 2.12 19.75 20.62
CA SER A 8 1.06 19.04 21.32
C SER A 8 -0.07 18.79 20.32
N GLY A 9 -0.42 17.52 20.03
CA GLY A 9 -1.67 17.22 19.29
C GLY A 9 -1.73 15.97 18.38
N TYR A 10 -0.67 15.19 18.20
CA TYR A 10 -0.70 14.00 17.30
C TYR A 10 -0.77 12.66 18.05
N GLY A 11 -1.57 12.57 19.11
CA GLY A 11 -1.73 11.32 19.87
C GLY A 11 -2.40 10.17 19.08
N ASP A 12 -3.23 10.52 18.08
CA ASP A 12 -4.09 9.56 17.36
C ASP A 12 -4.01 9.67 15.83
N LEU A 13 -3.12 10.51 15.30
CA LEU A 13 -2.86 10.60 13.86
C LEU A 13 -1.59 9.80 13.55
N HIS A 14 -1.74 8.64 12.92
CA HIS A 14 -0.60 7.89 12.39
C HIS A 14 0.06 8.76 11.29
N PRO A 15 1.26 9.33 11.52
CA PRO A 15 1.87 10.17 10.51
C PRO A 15 2.37 9.25 9.40
N ILE A 16 1.60 9.18 8.31
CA ILE A 16 1.94 8.53 7.03
C ILE A 16 3.35 8.88 6.52
N TYR A 17 3.96 9.95 7.05
CA TYR A 17 5.22 10.54 6.63
C TYR A 17 6.50 9.98 7.29
N TRP A 18 6.44 9.01 8.23
CA TRP A 18 7.69 8.41 8.75
C TRP A 18 8.28 7.35 7.81
N ARG A 19 7.49 6.80 6.90
CA ARG A 19 7.95 5.74 6.01
C ARG A 19 8.49 6.32 4.70
N GLU A 20 9.80 6.26 4.53
CA GLU A 20 10.42 6.50 3.23
C GLU A 20 10.07 5.37 2.26
N TYR A 21 9.59 5.73 1.07
CA TYR A 21 9.40 4.81 -0.04
C TYR A 21 10.41 5.10 -1.14
N PRO A 22 10.86 4.09 -1.91
CA PRO A 22 11.79 4.34 -3.01
C PRO A 22 11.18 5.27 -4.07
N GLY A 23 11.98 6.19 -4.60
CA GLY A 23 11.54 7.14 -5.63
C GLY A 23 10.94 6.47 -6.88
N GLU A 24 11.48 5.31 -7.28
CA GLU A 24 10.91 4.53 -8.38
C GLU A 24 9.48 4.04 -8.10
N TRP A 25 9.21 3.63 -6.86
CA TRP A 25 7.86 3.23 -6.46
C TRP A 25 6.91 4.43 -6.41
N LEU A 26 7.38 5.57 -5.86
CA LEU A 26 6.58 6.79 -5.81
C LEU A 26 6.16 7.26 -7.21
N ARG A 27 7.09 7.25 -8.17
CA ARG A 27 6.78 7.58 -9.56
C ARG A 27 5.77 6.61 -10.17
N PHE A 28 6.02 5.30 -10.03
CA PHE A 28 5.07 4.29 -10.51
C PHE A 28 3.67 4.46 -9.90
N HIS A 29 3.57 4.71 -8.60
CA HIS A 29 2.30 4.91 -7.93
C HIS A 29 1.58 6.18 -8.40
N ALA A 30 2.31 7.28 -8.57
CA ALA A 30 1.76 8.53 -9.07
C ALA A 30 1.26 8.43 -10.51
N ASP A 31 1.97 7.67 -11.36
CA ASP A 31 1.60 7.46 -12.76
C ASP A 31 0.44 6.45 -12.91
N ASN A 32 0.16 5.62 -11.90
CA ASN A 32 -0.83 4.53 -11.94
C ASN A 32 -1.71 4.50 -10.66
N PRO A 33 -2.46 5.57 -10.35
CA PRO A 33 -3.24 5.67 -9.11
C PRO A 33 -4.32 4.58 -8.99
N GLU A 34 -4.88 4.13 -10.10
CA GLU A 34 -5.90 3.08 -10.15
C GLU A 34 -5.39 1.73 -9.61
N VAL A 35 -4.08 1.45 -9.64
CA VAL A 35 -3.52 0.25 -8.99
C VAL A 35 -3.86 0.25 -7.52
N TYR A 36 -3.66 1.38 -6.84
CA TYR A 36 -3.96 1.52 -5.43
C TYR A 36 -5.46 1.36 -5.18
N GLU A 37 -6.31 2.00 -5.98
CA GLU A 37 -7.77 1.91 -5.83
C GLU A 37 -8.31 0.48 -5.97
N HIS A 38 -7.77 -0.32 -6.89
CA HIS A 38 -8.14 -1.73 -7.02
C HIS A 38 -7.68 -2.56 -5.83
N LEU A 39 -6.43 -2.36 -5.39
CA LEU A 39 -5.89 -3.08 -4.24
C LEU A 39 -6.64 -2.72 -2.95
N HIS A 40 -6.97 -1.44 -2.75
CA HIS A 40 -7.71 -0.94 -1.60
C HIS A 40 -9.10 -1.56 -1.53
N ARG A 41 -9.88 -1.50 -2.62
CA ARG A 41 -11.22 -2.11 -2.68
C ARG A 41 -11.19 -3.59 -2.34
N MET A 42 -10.32 -4.37 -2.99
CA MET A 42 -10.22 -5.81 -2.70
C MET A 42 -9.80 -6.10 -1.24
N ALA A 43 -8.90 -5.28 -0.67
CA ALA A 43 -8.49 -5.45 0.71
C ALA A 43 -9.63 -5.19 1.69
N ILE A 44 -10.43 -4.16 1.43
CA ILE A 44 -11.61 -3.81 2.20
C ILE A 44 -12.69 -4.89 2.08
N ASP A 45 -12.98 -5.37 0.88
CA ASP A 45 -13.94 -6.46 0.67
C ASP A 45 -13.54 -7.72 1.45
N LEU A 46 -12.26 -8.09 1.42
CA LEU A 46 -11.76 -9.23 2.19
C LEU A 46 -11.87 -9.01 3.69
N LEU A 47 -11.59 -7.80 4.18
CA LEU A 47 -11.74 -7.45 5.58
C LEU A 47 -13.21 -7.55 6.03
N GLU A 48 -14.13 -7.06 5.22
CA GLU A 48 -15.58 -7.08 5.48
C GLU A 48 -16.15 -8.50 5.44
N LEU A 49 -15.57 -9.38 4.62
CA LEU A 49 -15.83 -10.83 4.65
C LEU A 49 -15.22 -11.55 5.87
N GLY A 50 -14.62 -10.82 6.80
CA GLY A 50 -14.07 -11.35 8.05
C GLY A 50 -12.66 -11.91 7.95
N ARG A 51 -11.95 -11.71 6.83
CA ARG A 51 -10.53 -12.08 6.74
C ARG A 51 -9.72 -11.17 7.66
N ARG A 52 -8.69 -11.72 8.29
CA ARG A 52 -7.83 -11.00 9.25
C ARG A 52 -6.39 -10.84 8.79
N LYS A 53 -5.94 -11.67 7.86
CA LYS A 53 -4.61 -11.62 7.24
C LYS A 53 -4.69 -11.97 5.77
N TRP A 54 -3.94 -11.27 4.93
CA TRP A 54 -3.84 -11.57 3.51
C TRP A 54 -2.45 -11.27 2.93
N GLY A 55 -2.16 -11.88 1.78
CA GLY A 55 -0.95 -11.62 1.02
C GLY A 55 -1.18 -10.55 -0.05
N ILE A 56 -0.45 -9.43 0.01
CA ILE A 56 -0.58 -8.37 -1.00
C ILE A 56 -0.29 -8.85 -2.42
N LYS A 57 0.62 -9.82 -2.58
CA LYS A 57 0.96 -10.39 -3.88
C LYS A 57 -0.25 -11.04 -4.54
N SER A 58 -1.11 -11.71 -3.77
CA SER A 58 -2.33 -12.31 -4.30
C SER A 58 -3.26 -11.26 -4.92
N LEU A 59 -3.39 -10.09 -4.29
CA LEU A 59 -4.17 -8.98 -4.85
C LEU A 59 -3.51 -8.41 -6.10
N ILE A 60 -2.19 -8.26 -6.10
CA ILE A 60 -1.44 -7.77 -7.27
C ILE A 60 -1.60 -8.71 -8.47
N GLU A 61 -1.61 -10.04 -8.27
CA GLU A 61 -1.86 -10.97 -9.38
C GLU A 61 -3.28 -10.82 -9.95
N VAL A 62 -4.28 -10.54 -9.10
CA VAL A 62 -5.65 -10.27 -9.58
C VAL A 62 -5.69 -8.99 -10.43
N VAL A 63 -5.03 -7.91 -9.98
CA VAL A 63 -4.92 -6.67 -10.76
C VAL A 63 -4.24 -6.95 -12.11
N ARG A 64 -3.12 -7.67 -12.12
CA ARG A 64 -2.41 -8.06 -13.36
C ARG A 64 -3.30 -8.85 -14.31
N TRP A 65 -4.08 -9.79 -13.78
CA TRP A 65 -5.04 -10.55 -14.58
C TRP A 65 -6.12 -9.63 -15.18
N GLN A 66 -6.69 -8.71 -14.39
CA GLN A 66 -7.69 -7.76 -14.89
C GLN A 66 -7.13 -6.88 -16.01
N ILE A 67 -5.91 -6.37 -15.86
CA ILE A 67 -5.23 -5.60 -16.90
C ILE A 67 -5.04 -6.45 -18.15
N ALA A 68 -4.49 -7.66 -18.01
CA ALA A 68 -4.24 -8.54 -19.15
C ALA A 68 -5.52 -8.91 -19.94
N MET A 69 -6.67 -8.95 -19.27
CA MET A 69 -7.96 -9.19 -19.93
C MET A 69 -8.54 -7.95 -20.62
N ASN A 70 -8.21 -6.74 -20.12
CA ASN A 70 -8.81 -5.49 -20.59
C ASN A 70 -7.90 -4.65 -21.49
N THR A 71 -6.60 -4.95 -21.54
CA THR A 71 -5.63 -4.24 -22.37
C THR A 71 -4.49 -5.15 -22.84
N THR A 72 -3.92 -4.83 -23.99
CA THR A 72 -2.67 -5.41 -24.51
C THR A 72 -1.45 -4.55 -24.18
N ASP A 73 -1.63 -3.45 -23.43
CA ASP A 73 -0.59 -2.47 -23.15
C ASP A 73 0.46 -3.00 -22.14
N PRO A 74 1.75 -3.12 -22.54
CA PRO A 74 2.82 -3.57 -21.66
C PRO A 74 3.24 -2.54 -20.60
N VAL A 75 2.81 -1.27 -20.70
CA VAL A 75 3.19 -0.18 -19.79
C VAL A 75 2.72 -0.45 -18.35
N PHE A 76 1.64 -1.22 -18.19
CA PHE A 76 1.00 -1.49 -16.90
C PHE A 76 1.60 -2.70 -16.15
N LYS A 77 2.92 -2.87 -16.20
CA LYS A 77 3.59 -3.99 -15.53
C LYS A 77 3.96 -3.63 -14.10
N ILE A 78 3.11 -3.99 -13.13
CA ILE A 78 3.44 -3.85 -11.70
C ILE A 78 4.70 -4.67 -11.39
N ASN A 79 5.79 -4.04 -10.94
CA ASN A 79 7.00 -4.74 -10.53
C ASN A 79 6.78 -5.49 -9.19
N ASN A 80 7.29 -6.72 -9.06
CA ASN A 80 7.24 -7.48 -7.80
C ASN A 80 7.87 -6.76 -6.62
N ASN A 81 8.86 -5.88 -6.86
CA ASN A 81 9.51 -5.06 -5.85
C ASN A 81 8.58 -4.00 -5.25
N HIS A 82 7.45 -3.68 -5.91
CA HIS A 82 6.45 -2.72 -5.42
C HIS A 82 5.49 -3.33 -4.39
N ALA A 83 5.35 -4.65 -4.36
CA ALA A 83 4.43 -5.35 -3.48
C ALA A 83 4.56 -4.99 -1.98
N PRO A 84 5.76 -5.01 -1.36
CA PRO A 84 5.90 -4.66 0.06
C PRO A 84 5.54 -3.21 0.36
N TYR A 85 5.69 -2.29 -0.60
CA TYR A 85 5.35 -0.88 -0.44
C TYR A 85 3.85 -0.67 -0.50
N TYR A 86 3.16 -1.29 -1.45
CA TYR A 86 1.70 -1.26 -1.50
C TYR A 86 1.05 -1.84 -0.23
N ALA A 87 1.58 -2.96 0.29
CA ALA A 87 1.09 -3.50 1.56
C ALA A 87 1.17 -2.46 2.68
N ARG A 88 2.35 -1.85 2.85
CA ARG A 88 2.58 -0.84 3.91
C ARG A 88 1.71 0.37 3.70
N TYR A 89 1.71 0.93 2.50
CA TYR A 89 0.94 2.12 2.15
C TYR A 89 -0.56 1.93 2.38
N LEU A 90 -1.14 0.77 2.03
CA LEU A 90 -2.54 0.46 2.35
C LEU A 90 -2.84 0.45 3.85
N MET A 91 -1.93 -0.10 4.67
CA MET A 91 -2.10 -0.11 6.13
C MET A 91 -1.85 1.26 6.76
N ASP A 92 -1.00 2.07 6.12
CA ASP A 92 -0.69 3.43 6.55
C ASP A 92 -1.86 4.39 6.21
N MET A 93 -2.54 4.19 5.06
CA MET A 93 -3.65 5.02 4.57
C MET A 93 -5.02 4.61 5.09
N GLU A 94 -5.22 3.33 5.44
CA GLU A 94 -6.48 2.81 5.94
C GLU A 94 -6.26 2.09 7.29
N PRO A 95 -6.56 2.75 8.42
CA PRO A 95 -6.38 2.19 9.76
C PRO A 95 -7.08 0.85 9.98
N ARG A 96 -8.20 0.57 9.29
CA ARG A 96 -8.90 -0.72 9.34
C ARG A 96 -8.05 -1.87 8.81
N LEU A 97 -7.10 -1.58 7.91
CA LEU A 97 -6.18 -2.55 7.36
C LEU A 97 -4.91 -2.69 8.21
N ARG A 98 -4.81 -2.02 9.37
CA ARG A 98 -3.64 -2.16 10.26
C ARG A 98 -3.36 -3.64 10.54
N ASP A 99 -2.12 -4.05 10.27
CA ASP A 99 -1.63 -5.42 10.35
C ASP A 99 -2.33 -6.44 9.42
N PHE A 100 -3.19 -6.03 8.49
CA PHE A 100 -3.91 -6.94 7.61
C PHE A 100 -2.97 -7.68 6.65
N PHE A 101 -1.93 -7.01 6.16
CA PHE A 101 -0.98 -7.65 5.24
C PHE A 101 0.19 -8.31 5.97
N ASN A 102 0.56 -9.51 5.49
CA ASN A 102 1.76 -10.18 5.95
C ASN A 102 3.02 -9.43 5.49
N ILE A 103 3.60 -8.61 6.37
CA ILE A 103 4.90 -8.00 6.13
C ILE A 103 5.99 -8.99 6.55
N ARG A 104 6.80 -9.46 5.61
CA ARG A 104 8.05 -10.14 5.99
C ARG A 104 8.94 -9.10 6.68
N LYS A 105 9.33 -9.36 7.93
CA LYS A 105 10.49 -8.67 8.51
C LYS A 105 11.67 -9.01 7.60
N VAL A 106 12.27 -8.00 6.98
CA VAL A 106 13.58 -8.18 6.34
C VAL A 106 14.50 -8.57 7.50
N LYS A 107 15.02 -9.80 7.50
CA LYS A 107 16.11 -10.14 8.43
C LYS A 107 17.27 -9.24 8.04
N GLN A 108 17.71 -8.41 9.00
CA GLN A 108 18.98 -7.69 8.92
C GLN A 108 20.12 -8.72 8.92
#